data_AF-A0A7V4PPW0-F1
#
_entry.id   AF-A0A7V4PPW0-F1
#
_cell.length_a   1.000
_cell.length_b   1.000
_cell.length_c   1.000
_cell.angle_alpha   90.00
_cell.angle_beta   90.00
_cell.angle_gamma   90.00
#
_symmetry.space_group_name_H-M   'P 1'
#
loop_
_entity.id
_entity.type
_entity.pdbx_description
1 polymer ?
#
loop_
_entity_poly.entity_id
_entity_poly.type
_entity_poly.pdbx_seq_one_letter_code
_entity_poly.pdbx_strand_id
1 'polypeptide(L)'
;ITATLLLERAGYRVVLPEKRCCGRPMISKGMLREAKENAIKNVQGLFPYAERGVAIVGLEPSCLLTLRDEYPDLLRTQASKLVARQSLLLEEFLLRERDAGRLSLAFKSSGRKALLHGHCHQKALVGTGPTIELLRWAGYEVAEVDSGCCGMAGSFGFEKEHYDLSLAIANRRLVPAVNAAATEVRVVAPGISCRQQIEHLTGRRAKHPAELLWEQLEKDF
;
A
#
# COMPACT_ATOMS: atom_id res chain seq x y z
N ILE A 1 -1.07 -14.79 -2.39
CA ILE A 1 -0.15 -13.61 -2.24
C ILE A 1 0.19 -13.52 -0.76
N THR A 2 1.40 -13.12 -0.35
CA THR A 2 1.82 -13.13 1.08
C THR A 2 0.82 -12.48 2.04
N ALA A 3 0.14 -11.40 1.61
CA ALA A 3 -0.89 -10.76 2.43
C ALA A 3 -2.11 -11.66 2.71
N THR A 4 -2.52 -12.53 1.77
CA THR A 4 -3.63 -13.45 2.01
C THR A 4 -3.26 -14.47 3.08
N LEU A 5 -2.06 -15.05 2.98
CA LEU A 5 -1.54 -15.99 3.98
C LEU A 5 -1.41 -15.33 5.36
N LEU A 6 -0.97 -14.08 5.42
CA LEU A 6 -0.86 -13.32 6.67
C LEU A 6 -2.24 -13.11 7.32
N LEU A 7 -3.23 -12.69 6.54
CA LEU A 7 -4.60 -12.47 7.02
C LEU A 7 -5.27 -13.78 7.46
N GLU A 8 -5.07 -14.86 6.72
CA GLU A 8 -5.56 -16.20 7.07
C GLU A 8 -4.90 -16.71 8.35
N ARG A 9 -3.59 -16.55 8.50
CA ARG A 9 -2.88 -16.90 9.74
C ARG A 9 -3.31 -16.04 10.93
N ALA A 10 -3.81 -14.83 10.66
CA ALA A 10 -4.38 -13.94 11.66
C ALA A 10 -5.82 -14.31 12.08
N GLY A 11 -6.41 -15.35 11.49
CA GLY A 11 -7.76 -15.84 11.81
C GLY A 11 -8.87 -15.33 10.88
N TYR A 12 -8.53 -14.65 9.79
CA TYR A 12 -9.52 -14.09 8.86
C TYR A 12 -9.71 -14.96 7.63
N ARG A 13 -10.96 -15.08 7.18
CA ARG A 13 -11.24 -15.60 5.83
C ARG A 13 -11.03 -14.49 4.80
N VAL A 14 -10.15 -14.72 3.84
CA VAL A 14 -9.93 -13.78 2.73
C VAL A 14 -10.89 -14.11 1.59
N VAL A 15 -11.56 -13.08 1.08
CA VAL A 15 -12.36 -13.14 -0.15
C VAL A 15 -11.73 -12.20 -1.16
N LEU A 16 -11.50 -12.70 -2.38
CA LEU A 16 -10.99 -11.90 -3.49
C LEU A 16 -12.16 -11.54 -4.41
N PRO A 17 -12.78 -10.35 -4.26
CA PRO A 17 -13.87 -9.96 -5.12
C PRO A 17 -13.37 -9.69 -6.54
N GLU A 18 -14.20 -10.02 -7.52
CA GLU A 18 -14.00 -9.55 -8.88
C GLU A 18 -14.11 -8.01 -8.90
N LYS A 19 -13.15 -7.36 -9.56
CA LYS A 19 -13.06 -5.91 -9.62
C LYS A 19 -12.39 -5.47 -10.92
N ARG A 20 -12.62 -4.22 -11.30
CA ARG A 20 -11.86 -3.50 -12.31
C ARG A 20 -10.71 -2.72 -11.67
N CYS A 21 -9.87 -2.13 -12.51
CA CYS A 21 -8.88 -1.14 -12.08
C CYS A 21 -9.55 -0.07 -11.19
N CYS A 22 -8.85 0.44 -10.17
CA CYS A 22 -9.38 1.47 -9.29
C CYS A 22 -9.72 2.78 -10.02
N GLY A 23 -9.12 3.03 -11.18
CA GLY A 23 -9.33 4.24 -11.97
C GLY A 23 -8.31 5.35 -11.72
N ARG A 24 -7.35 5.19 -10.78
CA ARG A 24 -6.35 6.23 -10.46
C ARG A 24 -5.61 6.78 -11.69
N PRO A 25 -5.07 5.95 -12.61
CA PRO A 25 -4.40 6.47 -13.81
C PRO A 25 -5.37 7.24 -14.72
N MET A 26 -6.61 6.76 -14.85
CA MET A 26 -7.65 7.42 -15.65
C MET A 26 -7.96 8.81 -15.10
N ILE A 27 -8.14 8.93 -13.78
CA ILE A 27 -8.40 10.22 -13.12
C ILE A 27 -7.23 11.17 -13.34
N SER A 28 -5.97 10.71 -13.21
CA SER A 28 -4.80 11.57 -13.45
C SER A 28 -4.65 12.04 -14.90
N LYS A 29 -5.28 11.37 -15.86
CA LYS A 29 -5.28 11.73 -17.28
C LYS A 29 -6.59 12.41 -17.72
N GLY A 30 -7.48 12.76 -16.79
CA GLY A 30 -8.75 13.42 -17.07
C GLY A 30 -9.84 12.50 -17.67
N MET A 31 -9.61 11.19 -17.72
CA MET A 31 -10.55 10.18 -18.22
C MET A 31 -11.61 9.84 -17.16
N LEU A 32 -12.37 10.85 -16.74
CA LEU A 32 -13.29 10.73 -15.60
C LEU A 32 -14.51 9.86 -15.89
N ARG A 33 -14.93 9.74 -17.15
CA ARG A 33 -16.07 8.90 -17.54
C ARG A 33 -15.73 7.42 -17.35
N GLU A 34 -14.59 7.01 -17.86
CA GLU A 34 -14.05 5.65 -17.73
C GLU A 34 -13.71 5.31 -16.28
N ALA A 35 -13.12 6.26 -15.55
CA ALA A 35 -12.90 6.12 -14.12
C ALA A 35 -14.20 5.89 -13.36
N LYS A 36 -15.26 6.64 -13.70
CA LYS A 36 -16.60 6.49 -13.10
C LYS A 36 -17.22 5.13 -13.41
N GLU A 37 -17.11 4.63 -14.64
CA GLU A 37 -17.59 3.29 -15.01
C GLU A 37 -16.91 2.19 -14.19
N ASN A 38 -15.59 2.30 -14.00
CA ASN A 38 -14.85 1.38 -13.14
C ASN A 38 -15.27 1.50 -11.68
N ALA A 39 -15.46 2.72 -11.17
CA ALA A 39 -15.92 2.96 -9.81
C ALA A 39 -17.31 2.35 -9.57
N ILE A 40 -18.25 2.49 -10.51
CA ILE A 40 -19.58 1.86 -10.42
C ILE A 40 -19.45 0.34 -10.28
N LYS A 41 -18.67 -0.30 -11.14
CA LYS A 41 -18.48 -1.76 -11.11
C LYS A 41 -17.82 -2.22 -9.81
N ASN A 42 -16.80 -1.50 -9.34
CA ASN A 42 -16.12 -1.82 -8.08
C ASN A 42 -17.04 -1.64 -6.88
N VAL A 43 -17.80 -0.54 -6.80
CA VAL A 43 -18.76 -0.33 -5.72
C VAL A 43 -19.86 -1.39 -5.73
N GLN A 44 -20.39 -1.77 -6.90
CA GLN A 44 -21.37 -2.86 -7.01
C GLN A 44 -20.85 -4.19 -6.42
N GLY A 45 -19.59 -4.54 -6.71
CA GLY A 45 -18.99 -5.78 -6.19
C GLY A 45 -18.60 -5.71 -4.70
N LEU A 46 -18.21 -4.53 -4.22
CA LEU A 46 -17.70 -4.34 -2.85
C LEU A 46 -18.79 -3.99 -1.84
N PHE A 47 -19.87 -3.35 -2.27
CA PHE A 47 -20.94 -2.87 -1.39
C PHE A 47 -21.56 -3.97 -0.52
N PRO A 48 -21.87 -5.19 -1.03
CA PRO A 48 -22.45 -6.25 -0.19
C PRO A 48 -21.55 -6.63 1.00
N TYR A 49 -20.23 -6.52 0.86
CA TYR A 49 -19.29 -6.76 1.95
C TYR A 49 -19.25 -5.56 2.92
N ALA A 50 -19.15 -4.35 2.37
CA ALA A 50 -19.12 -3.12 3.15
C ALA A 50 -20.37 -2.95 4.03
N GLU A 51 -21.55 -3.30 3.48
CA GLU A 51 -22.84 -3.25 4.19
C GLU A 51 -22.89 -4.18 5.41
N ARG A 52 -22.24 -5.34 5.33
CA ARG A 52 -22.14 -6.28 6.46
C ARG A 52 -21.01 -5.95 7.43
N GLY A 53 -20.37 -4.79 7.30
CA GLY A 53 -19.25 -4.40 8.15
C GLY A 53 -17.93 -5.11 7.82
N VAL A 54 -17.84 -5.84 6.71
CA VAL A 54 -16.59 -6.49 6.28
C VAL A 54 -15.60 -5.44 5.78
N ALA A 55 -14.34 -5.53 6.23
CA ALA A 55 -13.29 -4.63 5.80
C ALA A 55 -12.83 -4.92 4.36
N ILE A 56 -12.58 -3.86 3.60
CA ILE A 56 -12.00 -3.91 2.25
C ILE A 56 -10.52 -3.55 2.40
N VAL A 57 -9.65 -4.56 2.34
CA VAL A 57 -8.22 -4.38 2.60
C VAL A 57 -7.45 -4.22 1.29
N GLY A 58 -6.69 -3.13 1.15
CA GLY A 58 -5.85 -2.84 -0.01
C GLY A 58 -4.36 -2.86 0.30
N LEU A 59 -3.56 -3.33 -0.67
CA LEU A 59 -2.10 -3.36 -0.56
C LEU A 59 -1.43 -2.19 -1.29
N GLU A 60 -2.03 -1.74 -2.39
CA GLU A 60 -1.51 -0.66 -3.20
C GLU A 60 -2.15 0.67 -2.75
N PRO A 61 -1.38 1.60 -2.13
CA PRO A 61 -1.98 2.79 -1.56
C PRO A 61 -2.67 3.68 -2.59
N SER A 62 -2.09 3.83 -3.79
CA SER A 62 -2.74 4.62 -4.85
C SER A 62 -4.11 4.04 -5.23
N CYS A 63 -4.23 2.71 -5.30
CA CYS A 63 -5.47 2.05 -5.66
C CYS A 63 -6.52 2.15 -4.57
N LEU A 64 -6.17 1.75 -3.34
CA LEU A 64 -7.15 1.72 -2.26
C LEU A 64 -7.60 3.14 -1.88
N LEU A 65 -6.68 4.10 -1.80
CA LEU A 65 -7.04 5.45 -1.41
C LEU A 65 -7.91 6.15 -2.46
N THR A 66 -7.89 5.70 -3.73
CA THR A 66 -8.87 6.12 -4.75
C THR A 66 -10.29 5.70 -4.38
N LEU A 67 -10.50 4.51 -3.79
CA LEU A 67 -11.82 4.10 -3.32
C LEU A 67 -12.32 4.99 -2.19
N ARG A 68 -11.40 5.52 -1.37
CA ARG A 68 -11.74 6.28 -0.18
C ARG A 68 -11.94 7.76 -0.44
N ASP A 69 -11.11 8.34 -1.29
CA ASP A 69 -11.06 9.78 -1.58
C ASP A 69 -11.91 10.15 -2.81
N GLU A 70 -11.81 9.38 -3.89
CA GLU A 70 -12.37 9.77 -5.19
C GLU A 70 -13.77 9.18 -5.45
N TYR A 71 -14.04 7.95 -5.02
CA TYR A 71 -15.32 7.28 -5.30
C TYR A 71 -16.54 7.97 -4.68
N PRO A 72 -16.47 8.53 -3.45
CA PRO A 72 -17.56 9.34 -2.90
C PRO A 72 -17.95 10.49 -3.83
N ASP A 73 -16.98 11.18 -4.41
CA ASP A 73 -17.20 12.38 -5.23
C ASP A 73 -17.59 12.05 -6.67
N LEU A 74 -17.01 10.99 -7.26
CA LEU A 74 -17.33 10.52 -8.61
C LEU A 74 -18.76 9.97 -8.70
N LEU A 75 -19.22 9.26 -7.66
CA LEU A 75 -20.49 8.53 -7.69
C LEU A 75 -21.60 9.21 -6.92
N ARG A 76 -21.28 9.92 -5.82
CA ARG A 76 -22.25 10.62 -4.95
C ARG A 76 -23.38 9.72 -4.44
N THR A 77 -23.06 8.47 -4.12
CA THR A 77 -24.02 7.48 -3.59
C THR A 77 -23.71 7.12 -2.14
N GLN A 78 -24.71 6.61 -1.42
CA GLN A 78 -24.46 6.06 -0.08
C GLN A 78 -23.58 4.80 -0.14
N ALA A 79 -23.72 4.00 -1.19
CA ALA A 79 -22.91 2.80 -1.40
C ALA A 79 -21.42 3.13 -1.55
N SER A 80 -21.08 4.15 -2.35
CA SER A 80 -19.68 4.58 -2.52
C SER A 80 -19.09 5.13 -1.22
N LYS A 81 -19.86 5.90 -0.44
CA LYS A 81 -19.45 6.36 0.89
C LYS A 81 -19.22 5.21 1.87
N LEU A 82 -20.04 4.17 1.82
CA LEU A 82 -19.88 3.01 2.72
C LEU A 82 -18.66 2.18 2.33
N VAL A 83 -18.46 1.92 1.03
CA VAL A 83 -17.25 1.27 0.50
C VAL A 83 -15.99 2.04 0.89
N ALA A 84 -16.01 3.37 0.76
CA ALA A 84 -14.91 4.24 1.18
C ALA A 84 -14.58 4.07 2.67
N ARG A 85 -15.59 4.15 3.56
CA ARG A 85 -15.41 3.98 5.01
C ARG A 85 -14.84 2.61 5.40
N GLN A 86 -15.18 1.57 4.63
CA GLN A 86 -14.71 0.21 4.87
C GLN A 86 -13.35 -0.10 4.22
N SER A 87 -12.78 0.83 3.45
CA SER A 87 -11.52 0.66 2.73
C SER A 87 -10.32 1.05 3.60
N LEU A 88 -9.50 0.06 3.96
CA LEU A 88 -8.34 0.20 4.86
C LEU A 88 -7.07 -0.36 4.22
N LEU A 89 -5.96 0.37 4.33
CA LEU A 89 -4.66 -0.18 3.99
C LEU A 89 -4.38 -1.36 4.92
N LEU A 90 -3.56 -2.30 4.47
CA LEU A 90 -3.25 -3.51 5.25
C LEU A 90 -2.79 -3.16 6.67
N GLU A 91 -1.93 -2.16 6.81
CA GLU A 91 -1.42 -1.68 8.08
C GLU A 91 -2.50 -1.06 8.96
N GLU A 92 -3.41 -0.27 8.41
CA GLU A 92 -4.54 0.31 9.16
C GLU A 92 -5.45 -0.81 9.66
N PHE A 93 -5.74 -1.81 8.82
CA PHE A 93 -6.55 -2.96 9.21
C PHE A 93 -5.87 -3.78 10.32
N LEU A 94 -4.63 -4.21 10.13
CA LEU A 94 -3.95 -5.05 11.11
C LEU A 94 -3.76 -4.35 12.47
N LEU A 95 -3.42 -3.06 12.48
CA LEU A 95 -3.31 -2.33 13.75
C LEU A 95 -4.67 -2.20 14.44
N ARG A 96 -5.73 -1.88 13.69
CA ARG A 96 -7.09 -1.83 14.25
C ARG A 96 -7.53 -3.16 14.87
N GLU A 97 -7.26 -4.27 14.18
CA GLU A 97 -7.63 -5.60 14.69
C GLU A 97 -6.73 -6.03 15.87
N ARG A 98 -5.45 -5.64 15.88
CA ARG A 98 -4.53 -5.84 17.01
C ARG A 98 -5.05 -5.13 18.25
N ASP A 99 -5.38 -3.85 18.13
CA ASP A 99 -5.78 -3.00 19.25
C ASP A 99 -7.13 -3.43 19.83
N ALA A 100 -7.96 -4.05 19.00
CA ALA A 100 -9.20 -4.67 19.45
C ALA A 100 -9.03 -6.09 20.03
N GLY A 101 -7.80 -6.61 20.13
CA GLY A 101 -7.52 -7.95 20.66
C GLY A 101 -8.03 -9.08 19.77
N ARG A 102 -8.22 -8.84 18.45
CA ARG A 102 -8.81 -9.80 17.51
C ARG A 102 -7.80 -10.51 16.60
N LEU A 103 -6.49 -10.27 16.80
CA LEU A 103 -5.45 -10.93 16.02
C LEU A 103 -4.73 -11.99 16.83
N SER A 104 -4.43 -13.11 16.16
CA SER A 104 -3.52 -14.15 16.63
C SER A 104 -2.23 -14.14 15.81
N LEU A 105 -1.44 -13.07 15.93
CA LEU A 105 -0.13 -12.95 15.29
C LEU A 105 0.95 -12.68 16.34
N ALA A 106 2.00 -13.48 16.32
CA ALA A 106 3.21 -13.27 17.11
C ALA A 106 4.40 -13.10 16.16
N PHE A 107 5.31 -12.20 16.51
CA PHE A 107 6.47 -11.87 15.68
C PHE A 107 7.76 -12.04 16.46
N LYS A 108 8.78 -12.52 15.75
CA LYS A 108 10.14 -12.62 16.27
C LYS A 108 10.69 -11.23 16.55
N SER A 109 11.28 -11.04 17.72
CA SER A 109 12.06 -9.84 18.02
C SER A 109 13.48 -9.98 17.46
N SER A 110 13.69 -9.55 16.22
CA SER A 110 14.98 -9.74 15.52
C SER A 110 15.91 -8.52 15.52
N GLY A 111 15.42 -7.32 15.84
CA GLY A 111 16.21 -6.07 15.79
C GLY A 111 16.68 -5.70 14.38
N ARG A 112 16.06 -6.27 13.34
CA ARG A 112 16.48 -6.03 11.95
C ARG A 112 16.09 -4.63 11.52
N LYS A 113 16.95 -4.01 10.73
CA LYS A 113 16.71 -2.65 10.21
C LYS A 113 15.87 -2.68 8.94
N ALA A 114 14.92 -1.76 8.85
CA ALA A 114 14.11 -1.52 7.67
C ALA A 114 14.17 -0.03 7.27
N LEU A 115 14.52 0.22 6.00
CA LEU A 115 14.46 1.54 5.38
C LEU A 115 13.14 1.65 4.59
N LEU A 116 12.21 2.45 5.09
CA LEU A 116 10.90 2.65 4.51
C LEU A 116 10.89 3.84 3.54
N HIS A 117 10.44 3.60 2.31
CA HIS A 117 9.93 4.66 1.44
C HIS A 117 8.40 4.66 1.49
N GLY A 118 7.83 5.64 2.20
CA GLY A 118 6.39 5.84 2.25
C GLY A 118 5.82 6.31 0.91
N HIS A 119 4.70 5.72 0.51
CA HIS A 119 4.06 6.01 -0.78
C HIS A 119 3.48 7.43 -0.80
N CYS A 120 3.58 8.15 -1.93
CA CYS A 120 3.14 9.56 -1.99
C CYS A 120 1.65 9.75 -1.66
N HIS A 121 0.75 8.87 -2.13
CA HIS A 121 -0.67 8.94 -1.77
C HIS A 121 -0.93 8.61 -0.30
N GLN A 122 -0.12 7.72 0.27
CA GLN A 122 -0.21 7.37 1.68
C GLN A 122 0.21 8.57 2.53
N LYS A 123 1.37 9.18 2.23
CA LYS A 123 1.84 10.42 2.87
C LYS A 123 0.83 11.55 2.80
N ALA A 124 0.18 11.73 1.66
CA ALA A 124 -0.78 12.81 1.46
C ALA A 124 -2.11 12.62 2.20
N LEU A 125 -2.63 11.39 2.28
CA LEU A 125 -4.00 11.13 2.76
C LEU A 125 -4.09 10.48 4.14
N VAL A 126 -3.05 9.79 4.61
CA VAL A 126 -3.06 9.05 5.89
C VAL A 126 -1.78 9.16 6.71
N GLY A 127 -0.68 9.61 6.11
CA GLY A 127 0.65 9.51 6.70
C GLY A 127 1.20 8.08 6.72
N THR A 128 2.45 7.94 7.11
CA THR A 128 3.21 6.66 7.10
C THR A 128 3.28 5.98 8.46
N GLY A 129 2.75 6.64 9.51
CA GLY A 129 2.72 6.16 10.89
C GLY A 129 2.25 4.72 11.01
N PRO A 130 1.09 4.33 10.43
CA PRO A 130 0.61 2.95 10.48
C PRO A 130 1.61 1.93 9.90
N THR A 131 2.33 2.25 8.81
CA THR A 131 3.34 1.32 8.27
C THR A 131 4.55 1.20 9.19
N ILE A 132 5.02 2.33 9.75
CA ILE A 132 6.14 2.33 10.70
C ILE A 132 5.80 1.51 11.94
N GLU A 133 4.62 1.75 12.50
CA GLU A 133 4.14 1.04 13.69
C GLU A 133 3.97 -0.45 13.44
N LEU A 134 3.37 -0.83 12.31
CA LEU A 134 3.22 -2.24 11.93
C LEU A 134 4.57 -2.95 11.80
N LEU A 135 5.56 -2.31 11.17
CA LEU A 135 6.90 -2.87 11.03
C LEU A 135 7.63 -2.96 12.38
N ARG A 136 7.47 -1.96 13.26
CA ARG A 136 8.02 -2.01 14.64
C ARG A 136 7.38 -3.13 15.45
N TRP A 137 6.07 -3.30 15.34
CA TRP A 137 5.36 -4.42 15.97
C TRP A 137 5.87 -5.77 15.46
N ALA A 138 6.27 -5.85 14.18
CA ALA A 138 6.93 -7.01 13.59
C ALA A 138 8.43 -7.14 13.96
N GLY A 139 8.95 -6.36 14.92
CA GLY A 139 10.31 -6.50 15.44
C GLY A 139 11.40 -5.78 14.63
N TYR A 140 11.03 -4.85 13.73
CA TYR A 140 12.00 -4.06 12.95
C TYR A 140 12.34 -2.71 13.61
N GLU A 141 13.61 -2.31 13.49
CA GLU A 141 14.04 -0.93 13.65
C GLU A 141 13.78 -0.18 12.34
N VAL A 142 12.87 0.79 12.35
CA VAL A 142 12.41 1.46 11.12
C VAL A 142 12.97 2.87 11.01
N ALA A 143 13.64 3.14 9.90
CA ALA A 143 13.99 4.49 9.45
C ALA A 143 13.18 4.81 8.19
N GLU A 144 12.54 5.99 8.14
CA GLU A 144 11.84 6.46 6.94
C GLU A 144 12.74 7.36 6.10
N VAL A 145 12.75 7.16 4.78
CA VAL A 145 13.40 8.08 3.83
C VAL A 145 12.57 9.35 3.71
N ASP A 146 13.17 10.49 4.09
CA ASP A 146 12.65 11.83 3.83
C ASP A 146 12.67 12.15 2.32
N SER A 147 11.69 11.58 1.63
CA SER A 147 11.49 11.64 0.18
C SER A 147 10.02 11.93 -0.11
N GLY A 148 9.75 12.64 -1.21
CA GLY A 148 8.40 12.83 -1.72
C GLY A 148 7.92 11.61 -2.51
N CYS A 149 7.82 11.78 -3.83
CA CYS A 149 7.47 10.70 -4.76
C CYS A 149 8.71 9.86 -5.14
N CYS A 150 8.50 8.60 -5.56
CA CYS A 150 9.55 7.79 -6.17
C CYS A 150 9.89 8.23 -7.61
N GLY A 151 9.09 9.09 -8.23
CA GLY A 151 9.25 9.53 -9.62
C GLY A 151 8.35 8.81 -10.63
N MET A 152 7.80 7.64 -10.29
CA MET A 152 7.02 6.85 -11.25
C MET A 152 5.60 7.34 -11.50
N ALA A 153 4.86 7.69 -10.45
CA ALA A 153 3.45 8.09 -10.53
C ALA A 153 2.61 7.23 -11.50
N GLY A 154 2.74 5.90 -11.43
CA GLY A 154 2.09 4.97 -12.37
C GLY A 154 2.89 4.83 -13.68
N SER A 155 2.26 5.07 -14.82
CA SER A 155 2.91 5.01 -16.15
C SER A 155 3.74 6.24 -16.48
N PHE A 156 3.57 7.34 -15.74
CA PHE A 156 4.24 8.62 -15.99
C PHE A 156 5.75 8.43 -16.14
N GLY A 157 6.39 7.69 -15.23
CA GLY A 157 7.84 7.48 -15.29
C GLY A 157 8.35 6.62 -16.45
N PHE A 158 7.46 5.98 -17.22
CA PHE A 158 7.82 5.25 -18.45
C PHE A 158 7.58 6.06 -19.72
N GLU A 159 6.85 7.17 -19.65
CA GLU A 159 6.59 8.03 -20.80
C GLU A 159 7.91 8.71 -21.20
N LYS A 160 8.26 8.65 -22.50
CA LYS A 160 9.55 9.12 -23.01
C LYS A 160 9.82 10.58 -22.62
N GLU A 161 8.75 11.38 -22.62
CA GLU A 161 8.74 12.80 -22.30
C GLU A 161 8.99 13.07 -20.80
N HIS A 162 8.74 12.08 -19.95
CA HIS A 162 8.78 12.21 -18.49
C HIS A 162 9.89 11.37 -17.83
N TYR A 163 10.60 10.54 -18.59
CA TYR A 163 11.61 9.61 -18.07
C TYR A 163 12.71 10.34 -17.29
N ASP A 164 13.34 11.36 -17.89
CA ASP A 164 14.42 12.11 -17.24
C ASP A 164 13.95 12.83 -15.96
N LEU A 165 12.70 13.31 -15.96
CA LEU A 165 12.09 13.92 -14.78
C LEU A 165 11.81 12.88 -13.68
N SER A 166 11.30 11.70 -14.04
CA SER A 166 11.11 10.57 -13.12
C SER A 166 12.44 10.17 -12.46
N LEU A 167 13.51 10.08 -13.25
CA LEU A 167 14.87 9.84 -12.74
C LEU A 167 15.33 10.95 -11.80
N ALA A 168 15.17 12.21 -12.20
CA ALA A 168 15.57 13.35 -11.40
C ALA A 168 14.86 13.36 -10.04
N ILE A 169 13.55 13.08 -10.00
CA ILE A 169 12.76 12.99 -8.76
C ILE A 169 13.30 11.89 -7.85
N ALA A 170 13.52 10.68 -8.38
CA ALA A 170 14.01 9.55 -7.61
C ALA A 170 15.40 9.82 -7.00
N ASN A 171 16.28 10.48 -7.77
CA ASN A 171 17.66 10.79 -7.39
C ASN A 171 17.79 11.91 -6.35
N ARG A 172 16.72 12.66 -6.02
CA ARG A 172 16.81 13.72 -5.01
C ARG A 172 17.12 13.17 -3.62
N ARG A 173 16.43 12.10 -3.21
CA ARG A 173 16.48 11.56 -1.85
C ARG A 173 16.34 10.04 -1.78
N LEU A 174 15.48 9.45 -2.62
CA LEU A 174 15.17 8.01 -2.56
C LEU A 174 16.37 7.15 -2.95
N VAL A 175 16.89 7.34 -4.16
CA VAL A 175 18.03 6.54 -4.68
C VAL A 175 19.28 6.71 -3.79
N PRO A 176 19.70 7.93 -3.40
CA PRO A 176 20.83 8.09 -2.49
C PRO A 176 20.65 7.36 -1.16
N ALA A 177 19.47 7.43 -0.54
CA ALA A 177 19.20 6.75 0.73
C ALA A 177 19.26 5.22 0.59
N VAL A 178 18.73 4.67 -0.50
CA VAL A 178 18.78 3.22 -0.76
C VAL A 178 20.21 2.75 -1.02
N ASN A 179 21.00 3.51 -1.79
CA ASN A 179 22.40 3.17 -2.08
C ASN A 179 23.32 3.30 -0.86
N ALA A 180 23.03 4.25 0.04
CA ALA A 180 23.77 4.42 1.29
C ALA A 180 23.42 3.37 2.36
N ALA A 181 22.24 2.75 2.26
CA ALA A 181 21.82 1.74 3.21
C ALA A 181 22.59 0.43 3.02
N ALA A 182 23.15 -0.08 4.13
CA ALA A 182 23.87 -1.33 4.14
C ALA A 182 23.04 -2.51 3.59
N THR A 183 23.72 -3.53 3.09
CA THR A 183 23.11 -4.63 2.31
C THR A 183 22.05 -5.42 3.09
N GLU A 184 22.25 -5.55 4.40
CA GLU A 184 21.39 -6.25 5.35
C GLU A 184 20.12 -5.46 5.71
N VAL A 185 20.13 -4.13 5.51
CA VAL A 185 18.96 -3.28 5.73
C VAL A 185 17.89 -3.64 4.70
N ARG A 186 16.67 -3.93 5.18
CA ARG A 186 15.54 -4.24 4.32
C ARG A 186 14.98 -2.96 3.72
N VAL A 187 14.94 -2.84 2.40
CA VAL A 187 14.26 -1.73 1.73
C VAL A 187 12.77 -2.06 1.61
N VAL A 188 11.90 -1.14 2.03
CA VAL A 188 10.45 -1.36 2.12
C VAL A 188 9.71 -0.27 1.37
N ALA A 189 8.75 -0.65 0.52
CA ALA A 189 7.86 0.28 -0.15
C ALA A 189 6.47 -0.36 -0.35
N PRO A 190 5.38 0.25 0.14
CA PRO A 190 4.02 -0.27 -0.03
C PRO A 190 3.53 -0.23 -1.49
N GLY A 191 3.96 0.76 -2.28
CA GLY A 191 3.53 0.91 -3.66
C GLY A 191 4.30 0.03 -4.66
N ILE A 192 3.59 -0.55 -5.63
CA ILE A 192 4.16 -1.38 -6.70
C ILE A 192 5.11 -0.61 -7.60
N SER A 193 4.71 0.57 -8.10
CA SER A 193 5.56 1.40 -8.94
C SER A 193 6.77 1.93 -8.17
N CYS A 194 6.64 2.18 -6.86
CA CYS A 194 7.77 2.53 -6.01
C CYS A 194 8.79 1.39 -5.92
N ARG A 195 8.34 0.14 -5.72
CA ARG A 195 9.24 -1.02 -5.69
C ARG A 195 9.96 -1.22 -7.01
N GLN A 196 9.24 -1.10 -8.13
CA GLN A 196 9.82 -1.22 -9.48
C GLN A 196 10.87 -0.13 -9.74
N GLN A 197 10.60 1.11 -9.35
CA GLN A 197 11.57 2.20 -9.53
C GLN A 197 12.84 1.99 -8.71
N ILE A 198 12.69 1.56 -7.46
CA ILE A 198 13.85 1.29 -6.59
C ILE A 198 14.70 0.18 -7.22
N GLU A 199 14.07 -0.90 -7.68
CA GLU A 199 14.77 -2.00 -8.34
C GLU A 199 15.47 -1.54 -9.63
N HIS A 200 14.77 -0.79 -10.49
CA HIS A 200 15.31 -0.26 -11.75
C HIS A 200 16.53 0.64 -11.54
N LEU A 201 16.52 1.50 -10.53
CA LEU A 201 17.56 2.52 -10.35
C LEU A 201 18.71 2.11 -9.42
N THR A 202 18.52 1.09 -8.58
CA THR A 202 19.50 0.72 -7.55
C THR A 202 19.88 -0.76 -7.57
N GLY A 203 19.14 -1.60 -8.31
CA GLY A 203 19.26 -3.06 -8.23
C GLY A 203 18.79 -3.66 -6.90
N ARG A 204 18.41 -2.84 -5.91
CA ARG A 204 17.88 -3.32 -4.62
C ARG A 204 16.41 -3.67 -4.77
N ARG A 205 16.03 -4.89 -4.42
CA ARG A 205 14.63 -5.30 -4.38
C ARG A 205 13.96 -4.79 -3.11
N ALA A 206 13.14 -3.75 -3.25
CA ALA A 206 12.25 -3.30 -2.18
C ALA A 206 11.09 -4.30 -1.98
N LYS A 207 10.70 -4.53 -0.73
CA LYS A 207 9.60 -5.43 -0.35
C LYS A 207 8.36 -4.68 0.09
N HIS A 208 7.19 -5.30 -0.09
CA HIS A 208 5.96 -4.81 0.53
C HIS A 208 5.99 -5.07 2.05
N PRO A 209 5.40 -4.21 2.92
CA PRO A 209 5.36 -4.45 4.37
C PRO A 209 4.85 -5.85 4.77
N ALA A 210 3.79 -6.34 4.11
CA ALA A 210 3.26 -7.70 4.31
C ALA A 210 4.33 -8.82 4.18
N GLU A 211 5.31 -8.66 3.30
CA GLU A 211 6.38 -9.64 3.13
C GLU A 211 7.33 -9.66 4.33
N LEU A 212 7.63 -8.48 4.90
CA LEU A 212 8.45 -8.38 6.11
C LEU A 212 7.74 -8.95 7.33
N LEU A 213 6.43 -8.67 7.47
CA LEU A 213 5.62 -9.29 8.53
C LEU A 213 5.67 -10.81 8.43
N TRP A 214 5.51 -11.36 7.22
CA TRP A 214 5.57 -12.80 7.01
C TRP A 214 6.95 -13.42 7.29
N GLU A 215 8.04 -12.68 7.06
CA GLU A 215 9.39 -13.12 7.43
C GLU A 215 9.58 -13.21 8.95
N GLN A 216 8.98 -12.29 9.71
CA GLN A 216 9.11 -12.23 11.16
C GLN A 216 8.03 -13.01 11.90
N LEU A 217 6.98 -13.46 11.21
CA LEU A 217 5.91 -14.21 11.83
C LEU A 217 6.45 -15.48 12.50
N GLU A 218 6.08 -15.69 13.75
CA GLU A 218 6.30 -16.94 14.45
C GLU A 218 5.38 -17.99 13.83
N LYS A 219 6.04 -18.95 13.17
CA LYS A 219 5.38 -20.09 12.54
C LYS A 219 5.57 -21.23 13.52
N ASP A 220 4.80 -21.23 14.59
CA ASP A 220 4.74 -22.42 15.46
C ASP A 220 4.40 -23.64 14.60
N PHE A 221 5.13 -24.73 14.87
CA PHE A 221 5.18 -25.99 14.12
C PHE A 221 3.84 -26.74 14.14
#